data_AF-A0A3N9UW73-F1
#
_entry.id   AF-A0A3N9UW73-F1
#
_cell.length_a   1.000
_cell.length_b   1.000
_cell.length_c   1.000
_cell.angle_alpha   90.00
_cell.angle_beta   90.00
_cell.angle_gamma   90.00
#
_symmetry.space_group_name_H-M   'P 1'
#
loop_
_entity.id
_entity.type
_entity.pdbx_description
1 polymer ?
#
loop_
_entity_poly.entity_id
_entity_poly.type
_entity_poly.pdbx_seq_one_letter_code
_entity_poly.pdbx_strand_id
1 'polypeptide(L)'
;AAKIAEQCGVDAADLRLAVAPTNSVAGLVQVSARVVETGLHKLFTMGFDINTIKSGWGRAPISPIVGDATMCMGSSNDAIIYGGETYYTLNYENLDELQQFLKGMPSVASRDYGSPFYKTFKAAGFDFFKVDHNVFAPAKVVMNETKSRRTFVCGKVNPDVLMESFNLEVLG
;
A
#
# COMPACT_ATOMS: atom_id res chain seq x y z
N ALA A 1 -12.28 -22.10 -11.16
CA ALA A 1 -13.55 -22.03 -10.42
C ALA A 1 -13.75 -23.22 -9.50
N ALA A 2 -13.88 -24.46 -10.01
CA ALA A 2 -14.10 -25.66 -9.17
C ALA A 2 -13.11 -25.83 -8.01
N LYS A 3 -11.80 -25.71 -8.28
CA LYS A 3 -10.76 -25.77 -7.23
C LYS A 3 -10.92 -24.70 -6.14
N ILE A 4 -11.35 -23.49 -6.51
CA ILE A 4 -11.56 -22.40 -5.55
C ILE A 4 -12.79 -22.70 -4.69
N ALA A 5 -13.89 -23.17 -5.31
CA ALA A 5 -15.11 -23.54 -4.61
C ALA A 5 -14.85 -24.66 -3.57
N GLU A 6 -14.10 -25.69 -3.97
CA GLU A 6 -13.68 -26.78 -3.09
C GLU A 6 -12.84 -26.29 -1.90
N GLN A 7 -11.82 -25.45 -2.16
CA GLN A 7 -10.97 -24.89 -1.10
C GLN A 7 -11.74 -23.96 -0.15
N CYS A 8 -12.79 -23.30 -0.63
CA CYS A 8 -13.68 -22.47 0.18
C CYS A 8 -14.80 -23.26 0.87
N GLY A 9 -14.98 -24.56 0.55
CA GLY A 9 -16.08 -25.38 1.08
C GLY A 9 -17.46 -24.91 0.66
N VAL A 10 -17.59 -24.31 -0.53
CA VAL A 10 -18.87 -23.80 -1.07
C VAL A 10 -19.20 -24.48 -2.39
N ASP A 11 -20.49 -24.50 -2.74
CA ASP A 11 -20.92 -24.97 -4.04
C ASP A 11 -20.45 -24.02 -5.15
N ALA A 12 -20.04 -24.60 -6.29
CA ALA A 12 -19.56 -23.81 -7.43
C ALA A 12 -20.63 -22.86 -7.99
N ALA A 13 -21.92 -23.17 -7.78
CA ALA A 13 -23.04 -22.32 -8.18
C ALA A 13 -23.14 -21.02 -7.36
N ASP A 14 -22.68 -21.05 -6.11
CA ASP A 14 -22.69 -19.92 -5.17
C ASP A 14 -21.40 -19.09 -5.24
N LEU A 15 -20.36 -19.63 -5.87
CA LEU A 15 -19.12 -18.90 -6.12
C LEU A 15 -19.35 -17.75 -7.13
N ARG A 16 -18.83 -16.57 -6.80
CA ARG A 16 -18.71 -15.43 -7.70
C ARG A 16 -17.26 -14.99 -7.79
N LEU A 17 -16.78 -14.77 -9.01
CA LEU A 17 -15.41 -14.34 -9.28
C LEU A 17 -15.46 -12.99 -9.99
N ALA A 18 -14.90 -11.96 -9.35
CA ALA A 18 -14.65 -10.67 -9.99
C ALA A 18 -13.23 -10.67 -10.58
N VAL A 19 -13.11 -10.37 -11.87
CA VAL A 19 -11.82 -10.39 -12.59
C VAL A 19 -11.63 -9.04 -13.28
N ALA A 20 -10.49 -8.41 -13.02
CA ALA A 20 -10.07 -7.19 -13.69
C ALA A 20 -8.58 -7.27 -13.99
N PRO A 21 -8.13 -6.98 -15.23
CA PRO A 21 -6.71 -6.95 -15.55
C PRO A 21 -6.05 -5.71 -14.93
N THR A 22 -4.75 -5.80 -14.64
CA THR A 22 -3.99 -4.73 -13.96
C THR A 22 -4.00 -3.42 -14.75
N ASN A 23 -3.95 -3.48 -16.08
CA ASN A 23 -4.01 -2.34 -16.98
C ASN A 23 -5.45 -1.92 -17.32
N SER A 24 -6.35 -1.92 -16.34
CA SER A 24 -7.73 -1.43 -16.48
C SER A 24 -8.11 -0.51 -15.33
N VAL A 25 -9.12 0.33 -15.54
CA VAL A 25 -9.65 1.22 -14.48
C VAL A 25 -10.01 0.43 -13.23
N ALA A 26 -10.72 -0.69 -13.36
CA ALA A 26 -11.08 -1.53 -12.22
C ALA A 26 -9.86 -2.10 -11.48
N GLY A 27 -8.82 -2.52 -12.22
CA GLY A 27 -7.55 -2.99 -11.66
C GLY A 27 -6.79 -1.90 -10.90
N LEU A 28 -6.72 -0.70 -11.47
CA LEU A 28 -6.01 0.43 -10.87
C LEU A 28 -6.75 0.96 -9.63
N VAL A 29 -8.09 1.03 -9.68
CA VAL A 29 -8.94 1.40 -8.54
C VAL A 29 -8.78 0.40 -7.39
N GLN A 30 -8.90 -0.91 -7.66
CA GLN A 30 -8.84 -1.91 -6.59
C GLN A 30 -7.45 -2.07 -5.98
N VAL A 31 -6.36 -1.71 -6.69
CA VAL A 31 -5.04 -1.60 -6.07
C VAL A 31 -4.97 -0.38 -5.16
N SER A 32 -5.27 0.84 -5.65
CA SER A 32 -5.22 2.05 -4.81
C SER A 32 -6.14 1.97 -3.57
N ALA A 33 -7.28 1.29 -3.68
CA ALA A 33 -8.20 1.07 -2.57
C ALA A 33 -7.61 0.24 -1.42
N ARG A 34 -6.51 -0.49 -1.65
CA ARG A 34 -5.79 -1.26 -0.62
C ARG A 34 -4.88 -0.42 0.27
N VAL A 35 -4.82 0.91 0.10
CA VAL A 35 -3.93 1.80 0.87
C VAL A 35 -4.01 1.59 2.40
N VAL A 36 -5.20 1.29 2.94
CA VAL A 36 -5.37 0.96 4.36
C VAL A 36 -4.88 -0.45 4.68
N GLU A 37 -5.17 -1.41 3.81
CA GLU A 37 -4.73 -2.80 3.97
C GLU A 37 -3.20 -2.92 3.94
N THR A 38 -2.51 -2.22 3.03
CA THR A 38 -1.04 -2.24 2.96
C THR A 38 -0.39 -1.70 4.24
N GLY A 39 -0.96 -0.65 4.85
CA GLY A 39 -0.50 -0.15 6.14
C GLY A 39 -0.72 -1.15 7.28
N LEU A 40 -1.88 -1.80 7.33
CA LEU A 40 -2.17 -2.85 8.32
C LEU A 40 -1.24 -4.06 8.15
N HIS A 41 -1.05 -4.53 6.91
CA HIS A 41 -0.14 -5.64 6.61
C HIS A 41 1.31 -5.31 6.98
N LYS A 42 1.76 -4.06 6.71
CA LYS A 42 3.08 -3.58 7.12
C LYS A 42 3.25 -3.59 8.64
N LEU A 43 2.26 -3.11 9.39
CA LEU A 43 2.28 -3.18 10.85
C LEU A 43 2.34 -4.63 11.36
N PHE A 44 1.50 -5.51 10.80
CA PHE A 44 1.47 -6.92 11.16
C PHE A 44 2.81 -7.61 10.93
N THR A 45 3.44 -7.38 9.76
CA THR A 45 4.75 -7.98 9.44
C THR A 45 5.90 -7.42 10.29
N MET A 46 5.75 -6.21 10.84
CA MET A 46 6.68 -5.66 11.83
C MET A 46 6.47 -6.26 13.24
N GLY A 47 5.41 -7.02 13.47
CA GLY A 47 5.05 -7.60 14.77
C GLY A 47 4.13 -6.73 15.63
N PHE A 48 3.53 -5.69 15.06
CA PHE A 48 2.57 -4.85 15.76
C PHE A 48 1.22 -5.57 15.93
N ASP A 49 0.61 -5.48 17.12
CA ASP A 49 -0.74 -6.01 17.35
C ASP A 49 -1.81 -5.11 16.69
N ILE A 50 -2.18 -5.46 15.46
CA ILE A 50 -3.19 -4.75 14.68
C ILE A 50 -4.60 -4.79 15.30
N ASN A 51 -4.88 -5.67 16.27
CA ASN A 51 -6.19 -5.71 16.96
C ASN A 51 -6.43 -4.49 17.89
N THR A 52 -5.37 -3.75 18.17
CA THR A 52 -5.43 -2.49 18.92
C THR A 52 -6.06 -1.36 18.11
N ILE A 53 -6.03 -1.46 16.77
CA ILE A 53 -6.61 -0.50 15.82
C ILE A 53 -8.13 -0.67 15.80
N LYS A 54 -8.86 0.44 15.97
CA LYS A 54 -10.33 0.49 16.03
C LYS A 54 -10.96 0.93 14.72
N SER A 55 -10.28 1.78 13.97
CA SER A 55 -10.71 2.21 12.65
C SER A 55 -9.52 2.68 11.83
N GLY A 56 -9.66 2.58 10.51
CA GLY A 56 -8.70 3.10 9.55
C GLY A 56 -9.42 3.68 8.33
N TRP A 57 -8.92 4.79 7.83
CA TRP A 57 -9.27 5.28 6.49
C TRP A 57 -8.01 5.75 5.79
N GLY A 58 -8.08 5.87 4.48
CA GLY A 58 -6.93 6.31 3.71
C GLY A 58 -7.34 6.85 2.36
N ARG A 59 -6.37 7.47 1.70
CA ARG A 59 -6.50 7.96 0.32
C ARG A 59 -5.22 7.63 -0.43
N ALA A 60 -5.38 7.24 -1.69
CA ALA A 60 -4.29 7.11 -2.65
C ALA A 60 -4.82 7.60 -4.00
N PRO A 61 -3.99 8.21 -4.85
CA PRO A 61 -4.38 8.51 -6.22
C PRO A 61 -4.72 7.21 -6.96
N ILE A 62 -5.57 7.30 -7.97
CA ILE A 62 -5.74 6.21 -8.94
C ILE A 62 -4.69 6.45 -10.03
N SER A 63 -3.80 5.49 -10.24
CA SER A 63 -2.81 5.58 -11.32
C SER A 63 -3.51 5.62 -12.69
N PRO A 64 -2.98 6.36 -13.68
CA PRO A 64 -3.43 6.24 -15.07
C PRO A 64 -3.03 4.89 -15.67
N ILE A 65 -3.58 4.55 -16.83
CA ILE A 65 -3.15 3.39 -17.61
C ILE A 65 -1.84 3.79 -18.33
N VAL A 66 -0.71 3.57 -17.67
CA VAL A 66 0.63 4.01 -18.13
C VAL A 66 1.25 3.14 -19.23
N GLY A 67 0.67 1.99 -19.54
CA GLY A 67 1.22 1.05 -20.52
C GLY A 67 0.69 -0.37 -20.36
N ASP A 68 1.58 -1.36 -20.51
CA ASP A 68 1.24 -2.77 -20.33
C ASP A 68 0.93 -3.13 -18.87
N ALA A 69 0.54 -4.39 -18.62
CA ALA A 69 0.20 -4.87 -17.29
C ALA A 69 1.36 -4.78 -16.28
N THR A 70 2.61 -4.87 -16.73
CA THR A 70 3.80 -4.80 -15.86
C THR A 70 4.08 -3.36 -15.47
N MET A 71 3.96 -2.41 -16.40
CA MET A 71 4.07 -0.99 -16.11
C MET A 71 2.93 -0.54 -15.18
N CYS A 72 1.68 -0.96 -15.45
CA CYS A 72 0.53 -0.65 -14.60
C CYS A 72 0.64 -1.29 -13.21
N MET A 73 1.30 -2.44 -13.08
CA MET A 73 1.59 -3.05 -11.78
C MET A 73 2.55 -2.16 -10.97
N GLY A 74 3.58 -1.60 -11.62
CA GLY A 74 4.47 -0.63 -10.99
C GLY A 74 3.74 0.65 -10.58
N SER A 75 3.03 1.28 -11.50
CA SER A 75 2.39 2.57 -11.25
C SER A 75 1.25 2.49 -10.23
N SER A 76 0.48 1.41 -10.22
CA SER A 76 -0.56 1.22 -9.20
C SER A 76 0.00 0.97 -7.80
N ASN A 77 1.13 0.27 -7.67
CA ASN A 77 1.84 0.18 -6.39
C ASN A 77 2.42 1.53 -5.98
N ASP A 78 3.02 2.28 -6.92
CA ASP A 78 3.57 3.61 -6.67
C ASP A 78 2.51 4.60 -6.14
N ALA A 79 1.26 4.45 -6.57
CA ALA A 79 0.14 5.21 -6.02
C ALA A 79 0.01 5.08 -4.49
N ILE A 80 0.31 3.90 -3.93
CA ILE A 80 0.33 3.66 -2.48
C ILE A 80 1.69 4.07 -1.89
N ILE A 81 2.78 3.62 -2.49
CA ILE A 81 4.15 3.79 -1.97
C ILE A 81 4.51 5.27 -1.86
N TYR A 82 4.11 6.08 -2.83
CA TYR A 82 4.47 7.50 -2.91
C TYR A 82 3.27 8.44 -2.76
N GLY A 83 2.04 7.97 -2.93
CA GLY A 83 0.82 8.78 -2.80
C GLY A 83 -0.14 8.37 -1.69
N GLY A 84 0.09 7.23 -1.05
CA GLY A 84 -0.82 6.68 -0.06
C GLY A 84 -0.73 7.40 1.28
N GLU A 85 -1.85 7.89 1.77
CA GLU A 85 -1.99 8.43 3.11
C GLU A 85 -2.98 7.58 3.91
N THR A 86 -2.59 7.22 5.12
CA THR A 86 -3.41 6.40 6.01
C THR A 86 -3.61 7.07 7.35
N TYR A 87 -4.78 6.84 7.93
CA TYR A 87 -5.25 7.46 9.17
C TYR A 87 -5.89 6.37 10.01
N TYR A 88 -5.23 6.02 11.11
CA TYR A 88 -5.70 4.98 12.02
C TYR A 88 -6.04 5.59 13.38
N THR A 89 -7.07 5.03 14.01
CA THR A 89 -7.41 5.30 15.40
C THR A 89 -7.22 4.01 16.19
N LEU A 90 -6.51 4.09 17.31
CA LEU A 90 -6.19 2.93 18.13
C LEU A 90 -6.26 3.22 19.63
N ASN A 91 -6.21 2.16 20.42
CA ASN A 91 -6.00 2.19 21.85
C ASN A 91 -4.75 1.38 22.15
N TYR A 92 -3.67 2.05 22.55
CA TYR A 92 -2.36 1.44 22.74
C TYR A 92 -1.63 2.12 23.90
N GLU A 93 -1.20 1.32 24.88
CA GLU A 93 -0.69 1.87 26.15
C GLU A 93 0.76 2.34 26.04
N ASN A 94 1.60 1.61 25.30
CA ASN A 94 3.02 1.91 25.19
C ASN A 94 3.29 2.88 24.02
N LEU A 95 3.23 4.20 24.30
CA LEU A 95 3.43 5.22 23.26
C LEU A 95 4.84 5.27 22.69
N ASP A 96 5.86 4.82 23.44
CA ASP A 96 7.24 4.82 22.96
C ASP A 96 7.47 3.69 21.97
N GLU A 97 6.94 2.50 22.28
CA GLU A 97 6.90 1.37 21.34
C GLU A 97 6.09 1.71 20.09
N LEU A 98 4.91 2.33 20.24
CA LEU A 98 4.12 2.81 19.10
C LEU A 98 4.94 3.71 18.17
N GLN A 99 5.67 4.68 18.74
CA GLN A 99 6.53 5.57 17.96
C GLN A 99 7.68 4.82 17.27
N GLN A 100 8.19 3.73 17.83
CA GLN A 100 9.21 2.90 17.16
C GLN A 100 8.63 2.19 15.93
N PHE A 101 7.45 1.58 16.05
CA PHE A 101 6.75 1.00 14.90
C PHE A 101 6.47 2.05 13.81
N LEU A 102 5.96 3.22 14.19
CA LEU A 102 5.62 4.27 13.24
C LEU A 102 6.83 4.84 12.47
N LYS A 103 8.04 4.77 13.02
CA LYS A 103 9.26 5.19 12.30
C LYS A 103 9.64 4.22 11.17
N GLY A 104 9.35 2.93 11.31
CA GLY A 104 9.64 1.91 10.30
C GLY A 104 8.46 1.57 9.39
N MET A 105 7.30 2.18 9.62
CA MET A 105 6.06 1.86 8.92
C MET A 105 5.96 2.48 7.52
N PRO A 106 6.23 3.77 7.29
CA PRO A 106 6.05 4.37 5.96
C PRO A 106 7.07 3.83 4.95
N SER A 107 6.71 3.89 3.67
CA SER A 107 7.55 3.39 2.57
C SER A 107 8.97 3.98 2.54
N VAL A 108 9.14 5.24 2.99
CA VAL A 108 10.45 5.92 3.08
C VAL A 108 11.46 5.22 4.01
N ALA A 109 11.01 4.31 4.87
CA ALA A 109 11.90 3.51 5.71
C ALA A 109 12.56 2.34 4.96
N SER A 110 12.12 2.03 3.73
CA SER A 110 12.71 0.99 2.89
C SER A 110 14.00 1.46 2.22
N ARG A 111 14.95 0.53 2.04
CA ARG A 111 16.19 0.79 1.28
C ARG A 111 15.96 1.03 -0.22
N ASP A 112 14.85 0.54 -0.75
CA ASP A 112 14.52 0.60 -2.18
C ASP A 112 13.57 1.78 -2.51
N TYR A 113 13.32 2.65 -1.53
CA TYR A 113 12.51 3.87 -1.71
C TYR A 113 13.24 4.91 -2.56
N GLY A 114 12.50 5.60 -3.43
CA GLY A 114 12.95 6.80 -4.14
C GLY A 114 12.98 6.66 -5.66
N SER A 115 12.54 5.54 -6.22
CA SER A 115 12.37 5.34 -7.66
C SER A 115 11.07 4.62 -7.96
N PRO A 116 10.43 4.87 -9.12
CA PRO A 116 9.22 4.15 -9.52
C PRO A 116 9.40 2.63 -9.40
N PHE A 117 8.41 1.93 -8.84
CA PHE A 117 8.50 0.51 -8.53
C PHE A 117 8.84 -0.33 -9.76
N TYR A 118 8.35 0.04 -10.94
CA TYR A 118 8.73 -0.65 -12.19
C TYR A 118 10.25 -0.63 -12.44
N LYS A 119 10.92 0.49 -12.16
CA LYS A 119 12.39 0.60 -12.30
C LYS A 119 13.11 -0.27 -11.26
N THR A 120 12.66 -0.22 -10.01
CA THR A 120 13.18 -1.07 -8.93
C THR A 120 13.01 -2.56 -9.26
N PHE A 121 11.83 -2.95 -9.71
CA PHE A 121 11.51 -4.34 -10.06
C PHE A 121 12.29 -4.82 -11.28
N LYS A 122 12.46 -3.96 -12.30
CA LYS A 122 13.33 -4.25 -13.45
C LYS A 122 14.79 -4.40 -13.04
N ALA A 123 15.31 -3.55 -12.16
CA ALA A 123 16.67 -3.65 -11.65
C ALA A 123 16.91 -4.92 -10.83
N ALA A 124 15.87 -5.39 -10.12
CA ALA A 124 15.85 -6.68 -9.44
C ALA A 124 15.73 -7.90 -10.39
N GLY A 125 15.60 -7.68 -11.70
CA GLY A 125 15.41 -8.76 -12.67
C GLY A 125 14.01 -9.40 -12.61
N PHE A 126 13.00 -8.61 -12.24
CA PHE A 126 11.61 -9.04 -12.06
C PHE A 126 11.45 -10.11 -10.96
N ASP A 127 12.31 -10.07 -9.95
CA ASP A 127 12.31 -10.99 -8.82
C ASP A 127 11.90 -10.25 -7.53
N PHE A 128 10.69 -10.54 -7.03
CA PHE A 128 10.16 -9.91 -5.82
C PHE A 128 11.00 -10.22 -4.57
N PHE A 129 11.72 -11.34 -4.53
CA PHE A 129 12.56 -11.69 -3.37
C PHE A 129 13.78 -10.78 -3.23
N LYS A 130 14.18 -10.10 -4.30
CA LYS A 130 15.29 -9.14 -4.29
C LYS A 130 14.85 -7.72 -3.93
N VAL A 131 13.55 -7.45 -3.93
CA VAL A 131 12.99 -6.17 -3.49
C VAL A 131 12.74 -6.20 -1.99
N ASP A 132 13.14 -5.13 -1.31
CA ASP A 132 12.80 -4.92 0.09
C ASP A 132 11.28 -4.83 0.26
N HIS A 133 10.69 -5.83 0.90
CA HIS A 133 9.24 -5.91 1.09
C HIS A 133 8.71 -4.76 1.96
N ASN A 134 9.58 -4.07 2.70
CA ASN A 134 9.21 -2.90 3.47
C ASN A 134 8.76 -1.71 2.59
N VAL A 135 9.07 -1.73 1.28
CA VAL A 135 8.63 -0.69 0.35
C VAL A 135 7.12 -0.71 0.15
N PHE A 136 6.45 -1.86 0.34
CA PHE A 136 5.00 -2.02 0.21
C PHE A 136 4.26 -1.47 1.44
N ALA A 137 4.32 -0.15 1.58
CA ALA A 137 3.75 0.60 2.68
C ALA A 137 3.20 1.94 2.18
N PRO A 138 2.26 2.57 2.91
CA PRO A 138 1.79 3.90 2.56
C PRO A 138 2.91 4.94 2.68
N ALA A 139 2.85 5.97 1.84
CA ALA A 139 3.78 7.09 1.84
C ALA A 139 3.75 7.88 3.16
N LYS A 140 2.55 8.08 3.72
CA LYS A 140 2.33 8.79 4.99
C LYS A 140 1.34 8.06 5.88
N VAL A 141 1.63 8.08 7.17
CA VAL A 141 0.83 7.45 8.21
C VAL A 141 0.49 8.48 9.28
N VAL A 142 -0.77 8.50 9.67
CA VAL A 142 -1.29 9.25 10.81
C VAL A 142 -1.91 8.26 11.79
N MET A 143 -1.49 8.32 13.05
CA MET A 143 -1.90 7.40 14.10
C MET A 143 -2.44 8.18 15.30
N ASN A 144 -3.75 8.09 15.54
CA ASN A 144 -4.42 8.77 16.64
C ASN A 144 -4.67 7.81 17.81
N GLU A 145 -3.96 8.03 18.93
CA GLU A 145 -4.09 7.23 20.14
C GLU A 145 -5.10 7.87 21.11
N THR A 146 -6.13 7.10 21.43
CA THR A 146 -7.35 7.60 22.07
C THR A 146 -7.24 7.85 23.56
N LYS A 147 -6.39 7.11 24.30
CA LYS A 147 -6.21 7.32 25.75
C LYS A 147 -5.37 8.57 26.04
N SER A 148 -4.24 8.72 25.35
CA SER A 148 -3.30 9.83 25.48
C SER A 148 -3.73 11.08 24.74
N ARG A 149 -4.70 10.97 23.82
CA ARG A 149 -5.17 12.06 22.95
C ARG A 149 -4.08 12.62 22.03
N ARG A 150 -3.01 11.86 21.80
CA ARG A 150 -1.90 12.24 20.93
C ARG A 150 -2.10 11.67 19.53
N THR A 151 -1.63 12.43 18.54
CA THR A 151 -1.61 12.00 17.15
C THR A 151 -0.17 12.06 16.65
N PHE A 152 0.28 10.95 16.09
CA PHE A 152 1.62 10.80 15.53
C PHE A 152 1.53 10.80 14.01
N VAL A 153 2.48 11.46 13.34
CA VAL A 153 2.55 11.55 11.88
C VAL A 153 3.95 11.13 11.44
N CYS A 154 4.04 10.24 10.47
CA CYS A 154 5.30 9.74 9.93
C CYS A 154 5.19 9.58 8.40
N GLY A 155 6.33 9.69 7.72
CA GLY A 155 6.39 9.62 6.26
C GLY A 155 5.90 10.91 5.58
N LYS A 156 5.85 10.86 4.24
CA LYS A 156 5.44 11.96 3.37
C LYS A 156 5.03 11.42 2.01
N VAL A 157 4.09 12.09 1.36
CA VAL A 157 3.83 11.87 -0.07
C VAL A 157 5.02 12.37 -0.90
N ASN A 158 5.22 11.78 -2.07
CA ASN A 158 6.30 12.12 -2.98
C ASN A 158 5.75 12.36 -4.40
N PRO A 159 5.26 13.58 -4.69
CA PRO A 159 4.71 13.93 -5.98
C PRO A 159 5.69 13.73 -7.14
N ASP A 160 6.99 13.95 -6.92
CA ASP A 160 8.00 13.87 -7.97
C ASP A 160 8.11 12.45 -8.54
N VAL A 161 8.16 11.43 -7.66
CA VAL A 161 8.18 10.03 -8.10
C VAL A 161 6.84 9.61 -8.70
N LEU A 162 5.72 10.14 -8.22
CA LEU A 162 4.41 9.89 -8.82
C LEU A 162 4.32 10.46 -10.24
N MET A 163 4.79 11.69 -10.47
CA MET A 163 4.81 12.31 -11.80
C MET A 163 5.64 11.47 -12.79
N GLU A 164 6.80 10.98 -12.34
CA GLU A 164 7.64 10.08 -13.13
C GLU A 164 6.96 8.73 -13.39
N SER A 165 6.41 8.09 -12.36
CA SER A 165 5.74 6.78 -12.44
C SER A 165 4.50 6.82 -13.34
N PHE A 166 3.74 7.92 -13.28
CA PHE A 166 2.52 8.12 -14.03
C PHE A 166 2.77 8.68 -15.44
N ASN A 167 4.02 8.95 -15.79
CA ASN A 167 4.44 9.55 -17.05
C ASN A 167 3.64 10.85 -17.35
N LEU A 168 3.52 11.73 -16.36
CA LEU A 168 2.74 12.96 -16.48
C LEU A 168 3.50 14.02 -17.27
N GLU A 169 2.82 14.62 -18.24
CA GLU A 169 3.28 15.81 -18.95
C GLU A 169 2.54 17.03 -18.39
N VAL A 170 3.26 17.89 -17.66
CA VAL A 170 2.67 19.09 -17.05
C VAL A 170 2.62 20.21 -18.08
N LEU A 171 1.41 20.65 -18.40
CA LEU A 171 1.15 21.79 -19.27
C LEU A 171 0.91 23.03 -18.41
N GLY A 172 1.95 23.82 -18.14
CA GLY A 172 1.88 25.23 -17.69
C GLY A 172 1.19 25.51 -16.36
#